data_AF-A0A3B9YLF9-F1
#
_entry.id   AF-A0A3B9YLF9-F1
#
_cell.length_a   1.000
_cell.length_b   1.000
_cell.length_c   1.000
_cell.angle_alpha   90.00
_cell.angle_beta   90.00
_cell.angle_gamma   90.00
#
_symmetry.space_group_name_H-M   'P 1'
#
loop_
_entity.id
_entity.type
_entity.pdbx_description
1 polymer ?
#
loop_
_entity_poly.entity_id
_entity_poly.type
_entity_poly.pdbx_seq_one_letter_code
_entity_poly.pdbx_strand_id
1 'polypeptide(L)'
;MADPTLQSFVLARLADFCDRRVRKEFEDEHPISYLLRKLGEIEPLLYTLKQQLYEDAVVDFMRKAEAGGVDQRAVEDFVFFLERYLSGGDFVDAVFDLTPETLKAPAGRSRLAQALRGLKAHRLLDQEDLPEERRRPSWERLGREFYKRLDFERLYEIARRKPLTRIRLKRILRRVQSNVAEFCAVLRHPRGPEDFFTPFMTPRIEGLIAASRRFLLELRGLR
;
A
#
# COMPACT_ATOMS: atom_id res chain seq x y z
N MET A 1 9.28 -16.76 2.51
CA MET A 1 9.32 -16.27 1.13
C MET A 1 7.89 -16.05 0.68
N ALA A 2 7.56 -14.82 0.28
CA ALA A 2 6.21 -14.42 -0.11
C ALA A 2 5.63 -15.27 -1.25
N ASP A 3 4.32 -15.53 -1.20
CA ASP A 3 3.64 -16.37 -2.20
C ASP A 3 3.51 -15.63 -3.55
N PRO A 4 4.13 -16.14 -4.64
CA PRO A 4 4.04 -15.51 -5.96
C PRO A 4 2.60 -15.47 -6.52
N THR A 5 1.73 -16.34 -6.03
CA THR A 5 0.31 -16.40 -6.40
C THR A 5 -0.44 -15.17 -5.87
N LEU A 6 -0.19 -14.77 -4.62
CA LEU A 6 -0.81 -13.59 -4.00
C LEU A 6 -0.43 -12.31 -4.74
N GLN A 7 0.85 -12.16 -5.10
CA GLN A 7 1.33 -11.05 -5.91
C GLN A 7 0.62 -10.99 -7.27
N SER A 8 0.48 -12.14 -7.93
CA SER A 8 -0.23 -12.26 -9.20
C SER A 8 -1.70 -11.84 -9.05
N PHE A 9 -2.36 -12.21 -7.94
CA PHE A 9 -3.73 -11.78 -7.65
C PHE A 9 -3.85 -10.28 -7.38
N VAL A 10 -2.91 -9.67 -6.63
CA VAL A 10 -2.88 -8.22 -6.42
C VAL A 10 -2.77 -7.49 -7.77
N LEU A 11 -1.85 -7.94 -8.63
CA LEU A 11 -1.65 -7.38 -9.97
C LEU A 11 -2.87 -7.58 -10.87
N ALA A 12 -3.50 -8.76 -10.82
CA ALA A 12 -4.72 -9.04 -11.58
C ALA A 12 -5.87 -8.11 -11.14
N ARG A 13 -6.06 -7.88 -9.84
CA ARG A 13 -7.10 -6.97 -9.34
C ARG A 13 -6.82 -5.50 -9.65
N LEU A 14 -5.55 -5.08 -9.63
CA LEU A 14 -5.15 -3.76 -10.14
C LEU A 14 -5.43 -3.64 -11.64
N ALA A 15 -5.17 -4.68 -12.42
CA ALA A 15 -5.48 -4.72 -13.84
C ALA A 15 -6.99 -4.65 -14.09
N ASP A 16 -7.82 -5.36 -13.30
CA ASP A 16 -9.28 -5.28 -13.35
C ASP A 16 -9.79 -3.87 -13.08
N PHE A 17 -9.20 -3.17 -12.10
CA PHE A 17 -9.52 -1.76 -11.83
C PHE A 17 -9.16 -0.87 -13.03
N CYS A 18 -8.06 -1.16 -13.72
CA CYS A 18 -7.61 -0.42 -14.89
C CYS A 18 -8.38 -0.76 -16.18
N ASP A 19 -9.01 -1.94 -16.26
CA ASP A 19 -9.69 -2.38 -17.48
C ASP A 19 -10.95 -1.54 -17.75
N ARG A 20 -11.04 -1.06 -18.99
CA ARG A 20 -12.13 -0.22 -19.50
C ARG A 20 -13.26 -1.05 -20.09
N ARG A 21 -13.05 -2.35 -20.34
CA ARG A 21 -13.94 -3.28 -21.05
C ARG A 21 -14.96 -3.99 -20.15
N VAL A 22 -14.69 -4.14 -18.85
CA VAL A 22 -15.53 -4.87 -17.86
C VAL A 22 -16.87 -4.16 -17.58
N ARG A 23 -17.25 -3.15 -18.38
CA ARG A 23 -18.42 -2.29 -18.17
C ARG A 23 -19.75 -2.91 -18.59
N LYS A 24 -19.77 -4.00 -19.36
CA LYS A 24 -21.02 -4.59 -19.86
C LYS A 24 -21.79 -5.38 -18.80
N GLU A 25 -21.14 -5.84 -17.75
CA GLU A 25 -21.77 -6.72 -16.74
C GLU A 25 -22.42 -5.96 -15.58
N PHE A 26 -22.27 -4.64 -15.50
CA PHE A 26 -22.69 -3.84 -14.34
C PHE A 26 -23.41 -2.54 -14.75
N GLU A 27 -24.27 -2.58 -15.78
CA GLU A 27 -24.99 -1.39 -16.26
C GLU A 27 -25.85 -0.71 -15.19
N ASP A 28 -26.24 -1.46 -14.15
CA ASP A 28 -27.06 -1.01 -13.03
C ASP A 28 -26.27 -0.42 -11.85
N GLU A 29 -24.94 -0.64 -11.78
CA GLU A 29 -24.11 -0.09 -10.71
C GLU A 29 -23.58 1.31 -11.06
N HIS A 30 -23.58 2.20 -10.08
CA HIS A 30 -23.00 3.52 -10.24
C HIS A 30 -21.47 3.43 -10.50
N PRO A 31 -20.91 4.04 -11.58
CA PRO A 31 -19.51 3.85 -11.97
C PRO A 31 -18.44 4.14 -10.92
N ILE A 32 -18.68 5.10 -10.00
CA ILE A 32 -17.75 5.37 -8.89
C ILE A 32 -17.80 4.24 -7.85
N SER A 33 -18.99 3.73 -7.53
CA SER A 33 -19.17 2.64 -6.56
C SER A 33 -18.50 1.37 -7.06
N TYR A 34 -18.68 1.07 -8.35
CA TYR A 34 -18.01 -0.04 -9.03
C TYR A 34 -16.47 0.04 -8.86
N LEU A 35 -15.87 1.20 -9.13
CA LEU A 35 -14.42 1.38 -9.01
C LEU A 35 -13.94 1.34 -7.56
N LEU A 36 -14.69 1.90 -6.62
CA LEU A 36 -14.38 1.82 -5.19
C LEU A 36 -14.42 0.37 -4.68
N ARG A 37 -15.41 -0.42 -5.12
CA ARG A 37 -15.49 -1.85 -4.83
C ARG A 37 -14.29 -2.60 -5.39
N LYS A 38 -13.89 -2.32 -6.64
CA LYS A 38 -12.69 -2.92 -7.24
C LYS A 38 -11.40 -2.60 -6.48
N LEU A 39 -11.25 -1.36 -5.98
CA LEU A 39 -10.14 -1.03 -5.09
C LEU A 39 -10.22 -1.79 -3.76
N GLY A 40 -11.42 -1.94 -3.20
CA GLY A 40 -11.67 -2.72 -1.98
C GLY A 40 -11.32 -4.20 -2.12
N GLU A 41 -11.54 -4.80 -3.29
CA GLU A 41 -11.18 -6.20 -3.59
C GLU A 41 -9.65 -6.45 -3.53
N ILE A 42 -8.82 -5.41 -3.64
CA ILE A 42 -7.35 -5.53 -3.60
C ILE A 42 -6.84 -5.60 -2.15
N GLU A 43 -7.52 -4.96 -1.20
CA GLU A 43 -6.99 -4.78 0.16
C GLU A 43 -6.69 -6.11 0.88
N PRO A 44 -7.57 -7.12 0.89
CA PRO A 44 -7.30 -8.33 1.68
C PRO A 44 -6.08 -9.09 1.14
N LEU A 45 -5.90 -9.07 -0.18
CA LEU A 45 -4.77 -9.70 -0.86
C LEU A 45 -3.48 -8.95 -0.56
N LEU A 46 -3.51 -7.62 -0.65
CA LEU A 46 -2.36 -6.77 -0.38
C LEU A 46 -1.94 -6.84 1.09
N TYR A 47 -2.90 -6.89 2.01
CA TYR A 47 -2.66 -7.09 3.43
C TYR A 47 -1.97 -8.43 3.70
N THR A 48 -2.48 -9.52 3.11
CA THR A 48 -1.89 -10.86 3.27
C THR A 48 -0.45 -10.89 2.75
N LEU A 49 -0.21 -10.31 1.57
CA LEU A 49 1.12 -10.20 0.99
C LEU A 49 2.06 -9.33 1.87
N LYS A 50 1.56 -8.20 2.38
CA LYS A 50 2.30 -7.31 3.28
C LYS A 50 2.69 -8.01 4.57
N GLN A 51 1.79 -8.80 5.13
CA GLN A 51 2.04 -9.60 6.32
C GLN A 51 3.14 -10.64 6.08
N GLN A 52 3.10 -11.37 4.95
CA GLN A 52 4.16 -12.32 4.60
C GLN A 52 5.52 -11.65 4.42
N LEU A 53 5.56 -10.50 3.73
CA LEU A 53 6.79 -9.72 3.56
C LEU A 53 7.34 -9.20 4.89
N TYR A 54 6.46 -8.82 5.82
CA TYR A 54 6.82 -8.47 7.19
C TYR A 54 7.48 -9.63 7.92
N GLU A 55 6.82 -10.77 7.95
CA GLU A 55 7.31 -11.97 8.64
C GLU A 55 8.66 -12.43 8.08
N ASP A 56 8.80 -12.46 6.75
CA ASP A 56 10.06 -12.79 6.08
C ASP A 56 11.18 -11.81 6.45
N ALA A 57 10.92 -10.51 6.42
CA ALA A 57 11.91 -9.49 6.76
C ALA A 57 12.34 -9.58 8.24
N VAL A 58 11.41 -9.89 9.16
CA VAL A 58 11.71 -10.14 10.57
C VAL A 58 12.61 -11.36 10.71
N VAL A 59 12.28 -12.48 10.05
CA VAL A 59 13.10 -13.70 10.09
C VAL A 59 14.52 -13.43 9.57
N ASP A 60 14.64 -12.74 8.44
CA ASP A 60 15.94 -12.41 7.85
C ASP A 60 16.77 -11.47 8.74
N PHE A 61 16.13 -10.45 9.31
CA PHE A 61 16.79 -9.54 10.25
C PHE A 61 17.28 -10.27 11.50
N MET A 62 16.45 -11.14 12.09
CA MET A 62 16.83 -11.91 13.28
C MET A 62 17.96 -12.90 12.99
N ARG A 63 17.93 -13.57 11.84
CA ARG A 63 19.04 -14.44 11.38
C ARG A 63 20.35 -13.66 11.22
N LYS A 64 20.29 -12.45 10.68
CA LYS A 64 21.45 -11.56 10.57
C LYS A 64 21.96 -11.11 11.94
N ALA A 65 21.06 -10.84 12.89
CA ALA A 65 21.41 -10.49 14.27
C ALA A 65 22.03 -11.68 15.02
N GLU A 66 21.56 -12.90 14.76
CA GLU A 66 22.13 -14.14 15.30
C GLU A 66 23.58 -14.34 14.86
N ALA A 67 23.86 -14.07 13.59
CA ALA A 67 25.21 -14.11 13.00
C ALA A 67 26.12 -12.93 13.43
N GLY A 68 25.63 -11.99 14.24
CA GLY A 68 26.39 -10.80 14.65
C GLY A 68 26.59 -9.76 13.55
N GLY A 69 25.88 -9.87 12.43
CA GLY A 69 26.03 -9.03 11.25
C GLY A 69 25.19 -7.75 11.26
N VAL A 70 24.54 -7.41 12.37
CA VAL A 70 23.69 -6.21 12.48
C VAL A 70 24.48 -5.07 13.12
N ASP A 71 24.81 -4.09 12.30
CA ASP A 71 25.36 -2.80 12.70
C ASP A 71 24.27 -1.73 12.84
N GLN A 72 24.68 -0.52 13.21
CA GLN A 72 23.76 0.62 13.36
C GLN A 72 22.96 0.91 12.10
N ARG A 73 23.60 0.81 10.92
CA ARG A 73 22.93 1.02 9.64
C ARG A 73 21.86 -0.04 9.36
N ALA A 74 22.14 -1.30 9.65
CA ALA A 74 21.16 -2.38 9.50
C ALA A 74 19.97 -2.19 10.45
N VAL A 75 20.18 -1.65 11.65
CA VAL A 75 19.10 -1.25 12.56
C VAL A 75 18.27 -0.13 11.95
N GLU A 76 18.89 0.93 11.45
CA GLU A 76 18.19 2.07 10.83
C GLU A 76 17.36 1.65 9.61
N ASP A 77 17.93 0.81 8.74
CA ASP A 77 17.23 0.25 7.58
C ASP A 77 16.00 -0.58 8.02
N PHE A 78 16.13 -1.34 9.12
CA PHE A 78 15.02 -2.12 9.66
C PHE A 78 13.96 -1.25 10.34
N VAL A 79 14.35 -0.22 11.10
CA VAL A 79 13.41 0.77 11.66
C VAL A 79 12.60 1.44 10.54
N PHE A 80 13.28 1.85 9.47
CA PHE A 80 12.64 2.44 8.30
C PHE A 80 11.65 1.46 7.62
N PHE A 81 11.98 0.18 7.60
CA PHE A 81 11.06 -0.88 7.16
C PHE A 81 9.84 -0.98 8.08
N LEU A 82 10.04 -1.11 9.39
CA LEU A 82 8.97 -1.28 10.39
C LEU A 82 7.97 -0.12 10.37
N GLU A 83 8.44 1.13 10.19
CA GLU A 83 7.58 2.32 10.13
C GLU A 83 6.51 2.21 9.03
N ARG A 84 6.83 1.54 7.92
CA ARG A 84 5.93 1.36 6.76
C ARG A 84 5.02 0.16 6.88
N TYR A 85 5.35 -0.79 7.75
CA TYR A 85 4.63 -2.05 7.86
C TYR A 85 3.71 -2.08 9.07
N LEU A 86 4.10 -1.49 10.19
CA LEU A 86 3.39 -1.63 11.46
C LEU A 86 2.38 -0.53 11.76
N SER A 87 1.50 -0.78 12.73
CA SER A 87 0.65 0.27 13.33
C SER A 87 1.50 1.31 14.08
N GLY A 88 0.93 2.44 14.50
CA GLY A 88 1.71 3.47 15.21
C GLY A 88 2.15 2.98 16.60
N GLY A 89 1.25 2.28 17.30
CA GLY A 89 1.54 1.64 18.58
C GLY A 89 2.53 0.49 18.42
N ASP A 90 2.24 -0.45 17.50
CA ASP A 90 3.11 -1.60 17.23
C ASP A 90 4.52 -1.17 16.81
N PHE A 91 4.64 -0.08 16.05
CA PHE A 91 5.93 0.48 15.66
C PHE A 91 6.74 0.93 16.89
N VAL A 92 6.13 1.65 17.83
CA VAL A 92 6.79 2.10 19.06
C VAL A 92 7.27 0.90 19.88
N ASP A 93 6.42 -0.11 20.03
CA ASP A 93 6.75 -1.34 20.75
C ASP A 93 7.89 -2.11 20.05
N ALA A 94 7.91 -2.14 18.72
CA ALA A 94 8.94 -2.83 17.94
C ALA A 94 10.32 -2.17 18.05
N VAL A 95 10.38 -0.83 18.11
CA VAL A 95 11.65 -0.09 18.08
C VAL A 95 12.24 0.17 19.46
N PHE A 96 11.46 -0.01 20.53
CA PHE A 96 11.86 0.35 21.91
C PHE A 96 13.21 -0.27 22.33
N ASP A 97 13.40 -1.55 22.06
CA ASP A 97 14.61 -2.31 22.41
C ASP A 97 15.52 -2.60 21.19
N LEU A 98 15.25 -1.98 20.04
CA LEU A 98 15.95 -2.25 18.78
C LEU A 98 17.26 -1.46 18.67
N THR A 99 18.30 -1.94 19.34
CA THR A 99 19.66 -1.36 19.29
C THR A 99 20.73 -2.42 19.00
N PRO A 100 21.88 -2.05 18.40
CA PRO A 100 22.98 -3.00 18.19
C PRO A 100 23.45 -3.67 19.49
N GLU A 101 23.45 -2.95 20.60
CA GLU A 101 23.85 -3.43 21.93
C GLU A 101 22.91 -4.52 22.43
N THR A 102 21.60 -4.31 22.32
CA THR A 102 20.59 -5.30 22.71
C THR A 102 20.70 -6.57 21.85
N LEU A 103 21.03 -6.40 20.56
CA LEU A 103 21.17 -7.50 19.61
C LEU A 103 22.44 -8.35 19.81
N LYS A 104 23.46 -7.85 20.52
CA LYS A 104 24.66 -8.63 20.88
C LYS A 104 24.37 -9.72 21.92
N ALA A 105 23.36 -9.51 22.77
CA ALA A 105 23.00 -10.44 23.83
C ALA A 105 21.92 -11.44 23.38
N PRO A 106 22.08 -12.76 23.63
CA PRO A 106 21.04 -13.76 23.31
C PRO A 106 19.67 -13.45 23.90
N ALA A 107 19.61 -12.98 25.15
CA ALA A 107 18.38 -12.60 25.82
C ALA A 107 17.70 -11.37 25.17
N GLY A 108 18.49 -10.41 24.67
CA GLY A 108 17.96 -9.26 23.93
C GLY A 108 17.32 -9.68 22.61
N ARG A 109 18.03 -10.52 21.83
CA ARG A 109 17.50 -11.09 20.58
C ARG A 109 16.21 -11.89 20.80
N SER A 110 16.15 -12.72 21.83
CA SER A 110 14.95 -13.52 22.13
C SER A 110 13.74 -12.65 22.49
N ARG A 111 13.93 -11.59 23.28
CA ARG A 111 12.85 -10.66 23.64
C ARG A 111 12.33 -9.91 22.40
N LEU A 112 13.24 -9.40 21.57
CA LEU A 112 12.86 -8.72 20.33
C LEU A 112 12.12 -9.65 19.37
N ALA A 113 12.61 -10.89 19.18
CA ALA A 113 11.94 -11.87 18.33
C ALA A 113 10.51 -12.17 18.81
N GLN A 114 10.31 -12.26 20.13
CA GLN A 114 8.99 -12.47 20.70
C GLN A 114 8.06 -11.26 20.47
N ALA A 115 8.58 -10.04 20.65
CA ALA A 115 7.84 -8.82 20.38
C ALA A 115 7.41 -8.77 18.90
N LEU A 116 8.36 -8.89 17.97
CA LEU A 116 8.10 -8.78 16.53
C LEU A 116 7.15 -9.86 15.98
N ARG A 117 7.20 -11.09 16.49
CA ARG A 117 6.27 -12.17 16.07
C ARG A 117 4.82 -11.89 16.45
N GLY A 118 4.58 -11.09 17.48
CA GLY A 118 3.22 -10.74 17.92
C GLY A 118 2.59 -9.62 17.09
N LEU A 119 3.39 -8.86 16.34
CA LEU A 119 2.92 -7.68 15.63
C LEU A 119 2.35 -8.05 14.25
N LYS A 120 1.39 -7.25 13.82
CA LYS A 120 0.75 -7.40 12.51
C LYS A 120 1.07 -6.20 11.65
N ALA A 121 1.21 -6.44 10.36
CA ALA A 121 1.18 -5.36 9.39
C ALA A 121 -0.12 -4.54 9.58
N HIS A 122 -0.06 -3.24 9.34
CA HIS A 122 -1.27 -2.41 9.33
C HIS A 122 -1.95 -2.50 7.96
N ARG A 123 -3.27 -2.43 7.94
CA ARG A 123 -4.03 -2.39 6.69
C ARG A 123 -4.04 -0.98 6.12
N LEU A 124 -3.99 -0.91 4.80
CA LEU A 124 -4.17 0.32 4.01
C LEU A 124 -5.44 1.07 4.41
N LEU A 125 -6.58 0.36 4.47
CA LEU A 125 -7.88 0.98 4.70
C LEU A 125 -8.06 1.52 6.11
N ASP A 126 -7.36 0.94 7.11
CA ASP A 126 -7.39 1.45 8.47
C ASP A 126 -6.90 2.91 8.55
N GLN A 127 -5.92 3.29 7.73
CA GLN A 127 -5.46 4.69 7.66
C GLN A 127 -6.44 5.57 6.88
N GLU A 128 -7.02 5.08 5.79
CA GLU A 128 -7.96 5.87 4.99
C GLU A 128 -9.27 6.17 5.72
N ASP A 129 -9.71 5.28 6.61
CA ASP A 129 -10.94 5.44 7.40
C ASP A 129 -10.77 6.36 8.63
N LEU A 130 -9.52 6.72 8.99
CA LEU A 130 -9.25 7.73 10.02
C LEU A 130 -9.49 9.16 9.49
N PRO A 131 -9.88 10.12 10.36
CA PRO A 131 -9.82 11.55 10.04
C PRO A 131 -8.40 12.00 9.65
N GLU A 132 -8.28 12.99 8.77
CA GLU A 132 -6.98 13.44 8.23
C GLU A 132 -5.98 13.81 9.34
N GLU A 133 -6.44 14.43 10.43
CA GLU A 133 -5.61 14.87 11.55
C GLU A 133 -5.05 13.70 12.38
N ARG A 134 -5.64 12.51 12.25
CA ARG A 134 -5.26 11.28 12.97
C ARG A 134 -4.48 10.30 12.10
N ARG A 135 -4.36 10.56 10.80
CA ARG A 135 -3.56 9.75 9.88
C ARG A 135 -2.08 10.01 10.09
N ARG A 136 -1.25 9.00 9.83
CA ARG A 136 0.19 9.17 10.00
C ARG A 136 0.77 10.16 9.00
N PRO A 137 1.74 11.00 9.39
CA PRO A 137 2.38 11.94 8.47
C PRO A 137 3.05 11.24 7.26
N SER A 138 3.67 10.07 7.48
CA SER A 138 4.29 9.28 6.42
C SER A 138 3.25 8.75 5.41
N TRP A 139 2.08 8.35 5.91
CA TRP A 139 0.95 7.95 5.09
C TRP A 139 0.38 9.10 4.26
N GLU A 140 0.16 10.26 4.89
CA GLU A 140 -0.33 11.45 4.20
C GLU A 140 0.66 11.96 3.14
N ARG A 141 1.96 11.84 3.40
CA ARG A 141 2.99 12.16 2.41
C ARG A 141 2.90 11.23 1.21
N LEU A 142 2.76 9.92 1.44
CA LEU A 142 2.62 8.92 0.40
C LEU A 142 1.34 9.13 -0.44
N GLY A 143 0.20 9.35 0.22
CA GLY A 143 -1.07 9.64 -0.45
C GLY A 143 -0.98 10.91 -1.32
N ARG A 144 -0.41 12.00 -0.80
CA ARG A 144 -0.20 13.25 -1.56
C ARG A 144 0.76 13.08 -2.73
N GLU A 145 1.86 12.35 -2.55
CA GLU A 145 2.80 12.05 -3.63
C GLU A 145 2.09 11.39 -4.81
N PHE A 146 1.30 10.35 -4.53
CA PHE A 146 0.56 9.61 -5.56
C PHE A 146 -0.58 10.42 -6.16
N TYR A 147 -1.29 11.20 -5.36
CA TYR A 147 -2.34 12.08 -5.84
C TYR A 147 -1.81 13.08 -6.88
N LYS A 148 -0.64 13.69 -6.61
CA LYS A 148 0.06 14.54 -7.56
C LYS A 148 0.56 13.76 -8.78
N ARG A 149 1.20 12.61 -8.55
CA ARG A 149 1.80 11.79 -9.61
C ARG A 149 0.79 11.23 -10.61
N LEU A 150 -0.43 10.96 -10.14
CA LEU A 150 -1.55 10.51 -10.97
C LEU A 150 -2.35 11.67 -11.57
N ASP A 151 -1.89 12.92 -11.44
CA ASP A 151 -2.52 14.14 -11.97
C ASP A 151 -3.97 14.33 -11.46
N PHE A 152 -4.27 13.83 -10.26
CA PHE A 152 -5.63 13.87 -9.70
C PHE A 152 -6.08 15.29 -9.31
N GLU A 153 -5.14 16.16 -8.91
CA GLU A 153 -5.43 17.59 -8.65
C GLU A 153 -6.06 18.24 -9.88
N ARG A 154 -5.41 18.07 -11.05
CA ARG A 154 -5.91 18.60 -12.32
C ARG A 154 -7.23 17.98 -12.74
N LEU A 155 -7.39 16.67 -12.57
CA LEU A 155 -8.66 16.00 -12.90
C LEU A 155 -9.80 16.50 -12.00
N TYR A 156 -9.52 16.76 -10.73
CA TYR A 156 -10.48 17.30 -9.78
C TYR A 156 -10.90 18.72 -10.15
N GLU A 157 -9.94 19.58 -10.52
CA GLU A 157 -10.26 20.92 -11.05
C GLU A 157 -11.14 20.86 -12.29
N ILE A 158 -10.84 19.98 -13.25
CA ILE A 158 -11.64 19.80 -14.47
C ILE A 158 -13.06 19.33 -14.11
N ALA A 159 -13.19 18.45 -13.11
CA ALA A 159 -14.46 17.97 -12.60
C ALA A 159 -15.30 19.12 -12.01
N ARG A 160 -14.69 20.01 -11.20
CA ARG A 160 -15.37 21.13 -10.52
C ARG A 160 -15.81 22.27 -11.43
N ARG A 161 -15.12 22.52 -12.54
CA ARG A 161 -15.40 23.69 -13.41
C ARG A 161 -16.78 23.72 -14.04
N LYS A 162 -17.45 22.57 -14.21
CA LYS A 162 -18.76 22.45 -14.88
C LYS A 162 -19.52 21.22 -14.34
N PRO A 163 -20.86 21.19 -14.41
CA PRO A 163 -21.66 20.09 -13.90
C PRO A 163 -21.21 18.70 -14.37
N LEU A 164 -21.26 17.72 -13.47
CA LEU A 164 -20.72 16.39 -13.68
C LEU A 164 -21.70 15.46 -14.42
N THR A 165 -21.94 15.72 -15.71
CA THR A 165 -22.81 14.87 -16.54
C THR A 165 -22.28 13.43 -16.65
N ARG A 166 -23.16 12.45 -16.95
CA ARG A 166 -22.78 11.04 -17.10
C ARG A 166 -21.62 10.82 -18.09
N ILE A 167 -21.60 11.58 -19.19
CA ILE A 167 -20.54 11.52 -20.21
C ILE A 167 -19.21 12.06 -19.65
N ARG A 168 -19.25 13.21 -18.96
CA ARG A 168 -18.06 13.82 -18.35
C ARG A 168 -17.47 12.93 -17.27
N LEU A 169 -18.30 12.40 -16.39
CA LEU A 169 -17.89 11.42 -15.38
C LEU A 169 -17.19 10.22 -16.03
N LYS A 170 -17.79 9.62 -17.07
CA LYS A 170 -17.18 8.49 -17.78
C LYS A 170 -15.81 8.85 -18.38
N ARG A 171 -15.60 10.08 -18.87
CA ARG A 171 -14.31 10.55 -19.39
C ARG A 171 -13.27 10.73 -18.27
N ILE A 172 -13.65 11.35 -17.16
CA ILE A 172 -12.78 11.54 -16.00
C ILE A 172 -12.35 10.18 -15.45
N LEU A 173 -13.29 9.28 -15.19
CA LEU A 173 -12.98 7.93 -14.68
C LEU A 173 -12.09 7.14 -15.64
N ARG A 174 -12.29 7.26 -16.96
CA ARG A 174 -11.37 6.65 -17.94
C ARG A 174 -9.96 7.20 -17.80
N ARG A 175 -9.80 8.51 -17.59
CA ARG A 175 -8.49 9.12 -17.41
C ARG A 175 -7.83 8.69 -16.11
N VAL A 176 -8.59 8.54 -15.02
CA VAL A 176 -8.11 7.93 -13.76
C VAL A 176 -7.54 6.53 -14.05
N GLN A 177 -8.33 5.67 -14.67
CA GLN A 177 -7.91 4.30 -15.01
C GLN A 177 -6.66 4.31 -15.92
N SER A 178 -6.55 5.24 -16.88
CA SER A 178 -5.34 5.42 -17.69
C SER A 178 -4.11 5.79 -16.86
N ASN A 179 -4.23 6.82 -16.01
CA ASN A 179 -3.10 7.32 -15.23
C ASN A 179 -2.59 6.26 -14.26
N VAL A 180 -3.51 5.50 -13.65
CA VAL A 180 -3.17 4.37 -12.79
C VAL A 180 -2.49 3.25 -13.60
N ALA A 181 -3.03 2.88 -14.76
CA ALA A 181 -2.41 1.86 -15.62
C ALA A 181 -1.01 2.25 -16.10
N GLU A 182 -0.82 3.52 -16.49
CA GLU A 182 0.47 4.09 -16.89
C GLU A 182 1.49 4.02 -15.75
N PHE A 183 1.07 4.33 -14.51
CA PHE A 183 1.92 4.17 -13.34
C PHE A 183 2.24 2.70 -13.06
N CYS A 184 1.24 1.81 -13.12
CA CYS A 184 1.42 0.38 -12.90
C CYS A 184 2.39 -0.24 -13.91
N ALA A 185 2.53 0.30 -15.12
CA ALA A 185 3.54 -0.15 -16.08
C ALA A 185 4.99 0.12 -15.62
N VAL A 186 5.19 1.08 -14.70
CA VAL A 186 6.49 1.38 -14.08
C VAL A 186 6.78 0.43 -12.92
N LEU A 187 5.75 -0.11 -12.27
CA LEU A 187 5.90 -1.23 -11.33
C LEU A 187 6.28 -2.45 -12.18
N ARG A 188 7.56 -2.85 -12.15
CA ARG A 188 8.05 -3.96 -12.98
C ARG A 188 7.12 -5.16 -12.84
N HIS A 189 6.49 -5.56 -13.94
CA HIS A 189 5.71 -6.78 -13.96
C HIS A 189 6.67 -7.94 -13.74
N PRO A 190 6.39 -8.85 -12.79
CA PRO A 190 7.22 -10.01 -12.55
C PRO A 190 7.39 -10.81 -13.84
N ARG A 191 8.63 -11.01 -14.30
CA ARG A 191 8.90 -11.78 -15.54
C ARG A 191 9.32 -13.21 -15.28
N GLY A 192 9.57 -13.55 -14.02
CA GLY A 192 9.96 -14.88 -13.60
C GLY A 192 9.60 -15.14 -12.13
N PRO A 193 9.75 -16.38 -11.68
CA PRO A 193 9.44 -16.79 -10.31
C PRO A 193 10.31 -16.08 -9.26
N GLU A 194 11.42 -15.46 -9.66
CA GLU A 194 12.33 -14.71 -8.78
C GLU A 194 11.96 -13.21 -8.63
N ASP A 195 11.04 -12.69 -9.47
CA ASP A 195 10.62 -11.29 -9.41
C ASP A 195 9.50 -11.14 -8.35
N PHE A 196 9.89 -10.86 -7.11
CA PHE A 196 8.94 -10.57 -6.03
C PHE A 196 8.80 -9.07 -5.78
N PHE A 197 7.63 -8.68 -5.26
CA PHE A 197 7.42 -7.37 -4.66
C PHE A 197 8.39 -7.21 -3.52
N THR A 198 9.27 -6.24 -3.68
CA THR A 198 10.17 -5.86 -2.61
C THR A 198 9.35 -5.16 -1.54
N PRO A 199 9.87 -5.10 -0.30
CA PRO A 199 9.32 -4.26 0.75
C PRO A 199 8.96 -2.82 0.35
N PHE A 200 9.62 -2.28 -0.68
CA PHE A 200 9.41 -0.93 -1.22
C PHE A 200 8.27 -0.84 -2.24
N MET A 201 7.86 -1.95 -2.87
CA MET A 201 6.77 -1.96 -3.85
C MET A 201 5.40 -1.91 -3.17
N THR A 202 5.21 -2.64 -2.07
CA THR A 202 3.93 -2.72 -1.35
C THR A 202 3.43 -1.34 -0.91
N PRO A 203 4.23 -0.47 -0.24
CA PRO A 203 3.78 0.87 0.10
C PRO A 203 3.43 1.74 -1.11
N ARG A 204 4.06 1.53 -2.28
CA ARG A 204 3.71 2.28 -3.50
C ARG A 204 2.36 1.87 -4.05
N ILE A 205 2.05 0.57 -4.02
CA ILE A 205 0.72 0.06 -4.39
C ILE A 205 -0.33 0.59 -3.41
N GLU A 206 -0.02 0.60 -2.11
CA GLU A 206 -0.87 1.20 -1.09
C GLU A 206 -1.15 2.69 -1.38
N GLY A 207 -0.11 3.49 -1.62
CA GLY A 207 -0.25 4.90 -1.95
C GLY A 207 -1.10 5.16 -3.20
N LEU A 208 -0.93 4.32 -4.23
CA LEU A 208 -1.73 4.36 -5.46
C LEU A 208 -3.22 4.07 -5.19
N ILE A 209 -3.52 3.03 -4.40
CA ILE A 209 -4.90 2.66 -4.05
C ILE A 209 -5.52 3.74 -3.17
N ALA A 210 -4.80 4.25 -2.17
CA ALA A 210 -5.23 5.32 -1.30
C ALA A 210 -5.59 6.59 -2.08
N ALA A 211 -4.67 7.08 -2.93
CA ALA A 211 -4.91 8.26 -3.77
C ALA A 211 -6.13 8.06 -4.70
N SER A 212 -6.27 6.87 -5.28
CA SER A 212 -7.41 6.54 -6.16
C SER A 212 -8.73 6.52 -5.40
N ARG A 213 -8.74 5.95 -4.18
CA ARG A 213 -9.92 5.93 -3.31
C ARG A 213 -10.33 7.35 -2.90
N ARG A 214 -9.38 8.17 -2.45
CA ARG A 214 -9.61 9.59 -2.08
C ARG A 214 -10.25 10.36 -3.24
N PHE A 215 -9.65 10.30 -4.42
CA PHE A 215 -10.16 10.98 -5.60
C PHE A 215 -11.58 10.53 -5.98
N LEU A 216 -11.86 9.22 -5.92
CA LEU A 216 -13.19 8.69 -6.21
C LEU A 216 -14.25 9.14 -5.19
N LEU A 217 -13.89 9.24 -3.90
CA LEU A 217 -14.77 9.75 -2.85
C LEU A 217 -15.03 11.25 -3.02
N GLU A 218 -14.01 12.04 -3.35
CA GLU A 218 -14.15 13.47 -3.67
C GLU A 218 -15.07 13.68 -4.88
N LEU A 219 -14.88 12.91 -5.96
CA LEU A 219 -15.78 12.95 -7.12
C LEU A 219 -17.21 12.54 -6.80
N ARG A 220 -17.42 11.67 -5.81
CA ARG A 220 -18.76 11.30 -5.34
C ARG A 220 -19.43 12.48 -4.62
N GLY A 221 -18.67 13.30 -3.90
CA GLY A 221 -19.15 14.48 -3.19
C GLY A 221 -19.48 15.68 -4.08
N LEU A 222 -18.98 15.74 -5.32
CA LEU A 222 -19.29 16.80 -6.29
C LEU A 222 -20.69 16.68 -6.95
N ARG A 223 -21.54 15.82 -6.43
CA ARG A 223 -22.84 15.48 -7.03
C ARG A 223 -23.99 16.24 -6.42
#